data_AF-A0A8T2PRW7-F1
#
_entry.id   AF-A0A8T2PRW7-F1
#
_cell.length_a   1.000
_cell.length_b   1.000
_cell.length_c   1.000
_cell.angle_alpha   90.00
_cell.angle_beta   90.00
_cell.angle_gamma   90.00
#
_symmetry.space_group_name_H-M   'P 1'
#
loop_
_entity.id
_entity.type
_entity.pdbx_description
1 polymer ?
#
loop_
_entity_poly.entity_id
_entity_poly.type
_entity_poly.pdbx_seq_one_letter_code
_entity_poly.pdbx_strand_id
1 'polypeptide(L)'
;MASNPPGQGFQKNRVAILAELDKEKRRLIQNQSMNNPGASIPLSRPALNKDFRDHAEQQHIAAQQKAALQHAHAHSSGFFITQDSSFGNLILPVLPRLEPE
;
A
#
# COMPACT_ATOMS: atom_id res chain seq x y z
N MET A 1 22.06 -55.22 -15.68
CA MET A 1 21.42 -53.99 -16.21
C MET A 1 20.13 -53.75 -15.44
N ALA A 2 20.06 -52.69 -14.63
CA ALA A 2 18.79 -52.23 -14.02
C ALA A 2 18.91 -50.71 -13.76
N SER A 3 18.14 -49.94 -14.52
CA SER A 3 18.09 -48.47 -14.50
C SER A 3 17.07 -47.99 -13.46
N ASN A 4 17.51 -47.10 -12.57
CA ASN A 4 16.68 -46.46 -11.56
C ASN A 4 15.93 -45.25 -12.19
N PRO A 5 14.61 -45.09 -12.06
CA PRO A 5 13.89 -43.98 -12.67
C PRO A 5 13.97 -42.72 -11.78
N PRO A 6 14.48 -41.57 -12.26
CA PRO A 6 14.36 -40.31 -11.55
C PRO A 6 13.09 -39.59 -12.03
N GLY A 7 12.19 -39.15 -11.15
CA GLY A 7 11.22 -38.14 -11.61
C GLY A 7 9.94 -37.87 -10.82
N GLN A 8 9.54 -38.69 -9.85
CA GLN A 8 8.23 -38.47 -9.21
C GLN A 8 8.19 -37.27 -8.25
N GLY A 9 9.31 -36.86 -7.64
CA GLY A 9 9.37 -35.69 -6.75
C GLY A 9 9.38 -34.34 -7.50
N PHE A 10 10.12 -34.26 -8.61
CA PHE A 10 10.28 -33.01 -9.37
C PHE A 10 9.00 -32.56 -10.07
N GLN A 11 8.20 -33.50 -10.58
CA GLN A 11 6.93 -33.17 -11.24
C GLN A 11 5.88 -32.63 -10.25
N LYS A 12 5.84 -33.17 -9.02
CA LYS A 12 4.92 -32.68 -7.97
C LYS A 12 5.25 -31.25 -7.56
N ASN A 13 6.53 -30.92 -7.43
CA ASN A 13 6.97 -29.56 -7.12
C ASN A 13 6.61 -28.59 -8.25
N ARG A 14 6.78 -29.00 -9.51
CA ARG A 14 6.39 -28.20 -10.68
C ARG A 14 4.90 -27.87 -10.69
N VAL A 15 4.05 -28.87 -10.39
CA VAL A 15 2.59 -28.69 -10.33
C VAL A 15 2.18 -27.76 -9.19
N ALA A 16 2.82 -27.89 -8.02
CA ALA A 16 2.56 -27.02 -6.87
C ALA A 16 2.94 -25.56 -7.17
N ILE A 17 4.11 -25.34 -7.78
CA ILE A 17 4.58 -24.01 -8.19
C ILE A 17 3.64 -23.39 -9.23
N LEU A 18 3.21 -24.16 -10.23
CA LEU A 18 2.25 -23.69 -11.24
C LEU A 18 0.91 -23.27 -10.61
N ALA A 19 0.39 -24.06 -9.67
CA ALA A 19 -0.86 -23.74 -8.97
C ALA A 19 -0.73 -22.49 -8.09
N GLU A 20 0.42 -22.32 -7.43
CA GLU A 20 0.72 -21.12 -6.64
C GLU A 20 0.80 -19.86 -7.52
N LEU A 21 1.48 -19.94 -8.67
CA LEU A 21 1.57 -18.84 -9.63
C LEU A 21 0.21 -18.43 -10.19
N ASP A 22 -0.68 -19.38 -10.49
CA ASP A 22 -2.04 -19.09 -10.96
C ASP A 22 -2.91 -18.44 -9.87
N LYS A 23 -2.74 -18.86 -8.61
CA LYS A 23 -3.41 -18.23 -7.47
C LYS A 23 -2.93 -16.80 -7.27
N GLU A 24 -1.62 -16.58 -7.34
CA GLU A 24 -1.01 -15.25 -7.19
C GLU A 24 -1.42 -14.32 -8.33
N LYS A 25 -1.43 -14.81 -9.58
CA LYS A 25 -1.93 -14.06 -10.74
C LYS A 25 -3.40 -13.63 -10.56
N ARG A 26 -4.28 -14.53 -10.09
CA ARG A 26 -5.69 -14.18 -9.80
C ARG A 26 -5.79 -13.13 -8.69
N ARG A 27 -4.99 -13.24 -7.63
CA ARG A 27 -4.92 -12.25 -6.54
C ARG A 27 -4.48 -10.88 -7.05
N LEU A 28 -3.46 -10.82 -7.90
CA LEU A 28 -2.99 -9.56 -8.49
C LEU A 28 -4.05 -8.93 -9.40
N ILE A 29 -4.71 -9.69 -10.28
CA ILE A 29 -5.77 -9.17 -11.16
C ILE A 29 -6.97 -8.68 -10.34
N GLN A 30 -7.38 -9.40 -9.30
CA GLN A 30 -8.44 -8.98 -8.40
C GLN A 30 -8.09 -7.68 -7.67
N ASN A 31 -6.82 -7.49 -7.26
CA ASN A 31 -6.34 -6.24 -6.67
C ASN A 31 -6.18 -5.11 -7.70
N GLN A 32 -5.95 -5.43 -8.98
CA GLN A 32 -5.75 -4.42 -10.02
C GLN A 32 -7.05 -3.67 -10.37
N SER A 33 -8.21 -4.26 -10.09
CA SER A 33 -9.50 -3.59 -10.29
C SER A 33 -9.72 -2.35 -9.40
N MET A 34 -8.82 -2.06 -8.45
CA MET A 34 -8.90 -0.88 -7.57
C MET A 34 -7.75 0.11 -7.72
N ASN A 35 -6.76 -0.15 -8.56
CA ASN A 35 -5.63 0.77 -8.76
C ASN A 35 -5.45 1.10 -10.25
N ASN A 36 -6.26 2.06 -10.72
CA ASN A 36 -6.00 2.74 -11.98
C ASN A 36 -4.96 3.86 -11.73
N PRO A 37 -3.75 3.82 -12.32
CA PRO A 37 -2.79 4.92 -12.25
C PRO A 37 -3.14 5.89 -13.38
N GLY A 38 -4.12 6.76 -13.15
CA GLY A 38 -4.54 7.68 -14.20
C GLY A 38 -5.61 8.65 -13.72
N ALA A 39 -5.16 9.86 -13.41
CA ALA A 39 -5.91 11.11 -13.47
C ALA A 39 -7.43 11.03 -13.21
N SER A 40 -7.83 11.27 -11.96
CA SER A 40 -8.92 12.21 -11.70
C SER A 40 -8.97 12.49 -10.21
N ILE A 41 -9.04 13.78 -9.88
CA ILE A 41 -9.53 14.28 -8.62
C ILE A 41 -11.05 14.01 -8.61
N PRO A 42 -11.63 13.30 -7.63
CA PRO A 42 -12.99 13.56 -7.23
C PRO A 42 -12.94 14.20 -5.85
N LEU A 43 -13.12 15.53 -5.84
CA LEU A 43 -13.60 16.26 -4.70
C LEU A 43 -14.92 15.58 -4.28
N SER A 44 -14.98 15.08 -3.04
CA SER A 44 -16.13 14.44 -2.39
C SER A 44 -16.46 13.00 -2.81
N ARG A 45 -15.98 11.99 -2.06
CA ARG A 45 -16.67 10.69 -1.91
C ARG A 45 -16.56 10.16 -0.47
N PRO A 46 -17.59 9.43 0.02
CA PRO A 46 -17.75 9.10 1.43
C PRO A 46 -16.73 8.06 1.89
N ALA A 47 -16.27 8.21 3.13
CA ALA A 47 -15.37 7.28 3.80
C ALA A 47 -16.05 5.92 4.01
N LEU A 48 -16.02 5.03 3.01
CA LEU A 48 -16.67 3.71 3.08
C LEU A 48 -15.78 2.53 2.63
N ASN A 49 -14.45 2.67 2.64
CA ASN A 49 -13.55 1.54 2.45
C ASN A 49 -12.30 1.68 3.34
N LYS A 50 -12.49 1.68 4.67
CA LYS A 50 -11.38 1.75 5.63
C LYS A 50 -11.06 0.40 6.28
N ASP A 51 -11.73 -0.68 5.89
CA ASP A 51 -11.86 -1.82 6.80
C ASP A 51 -10.82 -2.94 6.66
N PHE A 52 -9.90 -2.92 5.69
CA PHE A 52 -8.88 -3.97 5.59
C PHE A 52 -7.50 -3.49 5.07
N ARG A 53 -7.16 -2.22 5.30
CA ARG A 53 -5.74 -1.84 5.26
C ARG A 53 -5.13 -2.45 6.51
N ASP A 54 -4.11 -3.30 6.36
CA ASP A 54 -3.51 -4.08 7.43
C ASP A 54 -3.28 -3.17 8.66
N HIS A 55 -4.00 -3.40 9.77
CA HIS A 55 -4.11 -2.39 10.84
C HIS A 55 -2.74 -1.96 11.37
N ALA A 56 -1.77 -2.88 11.34
CA ALA A 56 -0.38 -2.61 11.65
C ALA A 56 0.25 -1.59 10.69
N GLU A 57 0.10 -1.77 9.37
CA GLU A 57 0.63 -0.85 8.36
C GLU A 57 0.02 0.56 8.53
N GLN A 58 -1.30 0.63 8.74
CA GLN A 58 -2.00 1.90 8.94
C GLN A 58 -1.50 2.64 10.20
N GLN A 59 -1.20 1.90 11.27
CA GLN A 59 -0.61 2.45 12.50
C GLN A 59 0.82 2.94 12.27
N HIS A 60 1.65 2.17 11.56
CA HIS A 60 3.02 2.58 11.23
C HIS A 60 3.05 3.86 10.40
N ILE A 61 2.22 3.94 9.35
CA ILE A 61 2.09 5.13 8.51
C ILE A 61 1.63 6.34 9.34
N ALA A 62 0.62 6.16 10.20
CA ALA A 62 0.13 7.24 11.06
C ALA A 62 1.20 7.73 12.05
N ALA A 63 1.99 6.81 12.62
CA ALA A 63 3.09 7.17 13.52
C ALA A 63 4.19 7.97 12.80
N GLN A 64 4.56 7.56 11.58
CA GLN A 64 5.55 8.27 10.76
C GLN A 64 5.07 9.67 10.38
N GLN A 65 3.82 9.80 9.92
CA GLN A 65 3.20 11.09 9.62
C GLN A 65 3.21 12.02 10.84
N LYS A 66 2.85 11.50 12.02
CA LYS A 66 2.85 12.27 13.27
C LYS A 66 4.24 12.76 13.64
N ALA A 67 5.26 11.88 13.58
CA ALA A 67 6.63 12.25 13.90
C ALA A 67 7.17 13.33 12.94
N ALA A 68 6.93 13.18 11.63
CA ALA A 68 7.33 14.15 10.62
C ALA A 68 6.69 15.53 10.85
N LEU A 69 5.38 15.57 11.13
CA LEU A 69 4.66 16.81 11.38
C LEU A 69 5.15 17.51 12.66
N GLN A 70 5.38 16.74 13.74
CA GLN A 70 5.92 17.29 14.99
C GLN A 70 7.32 17.89 14.80
N HIS A 71 8.20 17.20 14.07
CA HIS A 71 9.53 17.72 13.74
C HIS A 71 9.44 19.02 12.93
N ALA A 72 8.53 19.09 11.94
CA ALA A 72 8.32 20.31 11.17
C ALA A 72 7.84 21.47 12.05
N HIS A 73 6.89 21.26 12.97
CA HIS A 73 6.44 22.30 13.90
C HIS A 73 7.54 22.78 14.86
N ALA A 74 8.49 21.92 15.23
CA ALA A 74 9.58 22.28 16.13
C ALA A 74 10.68 23.12 15.42
N HIS A 75 10.84 22.96 14.10
CA HIS A 75 11.96 23.52 13.35
C HIS A 75 11.57 24.49 12.23
N SER A 76 10.27 24.65 11.96
CA SER A 76 9.75 25.50 10.89
C SER A 76 8.50 26.25 11.34
N SER A 77 8.35 27.49 10.88
CA SER A 77 7.15 28.29 11.05
C SER A 77 6.14 28.11 9.90
N GLY A 78 6.38 27.17 8.98
CA GLY A 78 5.49 26.86 7.87
C GLY A 78 4.24 26.08 8.30
N PHE A 79 3.21 26.10 7.46
CA PHE A 79 2.00 25.30 7.65
C PHE A 79 2.12 23.97 6.90
N PHE A 80 1.94 22.87 7.62
CA PHE A 80 2.12 21.52 7.08
C PHE A 80 0.88 20.67 7.33
N ILE A 81 0.60 19.77 6.39
CA ILE A 81 -0.39 18.69 6.55
C ILE A 81 0.30 17.35 6.32
N THR A 82 -0.24 16.27 6.86
CA THR A 82 0.27 14.93 6.62
C THR A 82 -0.27 14.33 5.32
N GLN A 83 0.47 13.38 4.76
CA GLN A 83 0.05 12.54 3.62
C GLN A 83 0.47 11.09 3.84
N ASP A 84 -0.30 10.14 3.30
CA ASP A 84 0.06 8.73 3.23
C ASP A 84 0.92 8.42 2.00
N SER A 85 2.04 9.14 1.87
CA SER A 85 3.00 8.95 0.78
C SER A 85 4.06 7.90 1.11
N SER A 86 4.23 6.92 0.21
CA SER A 86 5.32 5.93 0.26
C SER A 86 6.65 6.42 -0.34
N PHE A 87 6.71 7.67 -0.82
CA PHE A 87 7.86 8.24 -1.53
C PHE A 87 8.53 9.39 -0.77
N GLY A 88 8.39 9.43 0.56
CA GLY A 88 9.04 10.42 1.40
C GLY A 88 8.28 11.74 1.57
N ASN A 89 7.11 11.91 0.96
CA ASN A 89 6.26 13.09 1.14
C ASN A 89 5.28 12.90 2.31
N LEU A 90 5.80 12.55 3.50
CA LEU A 90 4.96 12.31 4.70
C LEU A 90 4.22 13.58 5.17
N ILE A 91 4.78 14.75 4.85
CA ILE A 91 4.18 16.06 5.08
C ILE A 91 4.32 16.94 3.84
N LEU A 92 3.36 17.84 3.63
CA LEU A 92 3.37 18.82 2.54
C LEU A 92 3.21 20.25 3.10
N PRO A 93 4.02 21.21 2.63
CA PRO A 93 3.79 22.62 2.92
C PRO A 93 2.52 23.10 2.18
N VAL A 94 1.66 23.81 2.89
CA VAL A 94 0.39 24.33 2.35
C VAL A 94 0.13 25.75 2.85
N LEU A 95 -0.87 26.41 2.27
CA LEU A 95 -1.42 27.64 2.86
C LEU A 95 -2.23 27.31 4.13
N PRO A 96 -2.31 28.24 5.10
CA PRO A 96 -3.14 28.06 6.29
C PRO A 96 -4.59 27.73 5.91
N ARG A 97 -5.17 26.72 6.57
CA ARG A 97 -6.60 26.40 6.45
C ARG A 97 -7.34 27.13 7.55
N LEU A 98 -8.34 27.93 7.19
CA LEU A 98 -9.26 28.56 8.11
C LEU A 98 -10.51 27.68 8.18
N GLU A 99 -10.89 27.25 9.37
CA GLU A 99 -12.18 26.57 9.54
C GLU A 99 -13.30 27.62 9.39
N PRO A 100 -14.37 27.33 8.65
CA PRO A 100 -15.54 28.20 8.63
C PRO A 100 -16.20 28.19 10.01
N GLU A 101 -16.45 29.37 10.57
CA GLU A 101 -17.22 29.59 11.81
C GLU A 101 -18.69 29.14 11.67
#